data_AF-A0A1M7TH09-F1
#
_entry.id   AF-A0A1M7TH09-F1
#
_cell.length_a   1.000
_cell.length_b   1.000
_cell.length_c   1.000
_cell.angle_alpha   90.00
_cell.angle_beta   90.00
_cell.angle_gamma   90.00
#
_symmetry.space_group_name_H-M   'P 1'
#
loop_
_entity.id
_entity.type
_entity.pdbx_description
1 polymer ?
#
loop_
_entity_poly.entity_id
_entity_poly.type
_entity_poly.pdbx_seq_one_letter_code
_entity_poly.pdbx_strand_id
1 'polypeptide(L)' 'MEQKYVNPKVSRISQDTLIVGIDVAKRNHWVRMTDYRGIDLISPFKINNTIDGIKMLEEKIRIIKQKEGLNNVIL' A
#
# COMPACT_ATOMS: atom_id res chain seq x y z
N MET A 1 23.18 -12.47 21.85
CA MET A 1 22.11 -12.46 20.84
C MET A 1 22.31 -11.21 20.00
N GLU A 2 22.56 -11.36 18.71
CA GLU A 2 22.82 -10.23 17.82
C GLU A 2 21.51 -9.47 17.57
N GLN A 3 21.42 -8.22 18.02
CA GLN A 3 20.26 -7.37 17.75
C GLN A 3 20.23 -7.08 16.25
N LYS A 4 19.33 -7.74 15.50
CA LYS A 4 19.10 -7.39 14.10
C LYS A 4 18.55 -5.97 14.04
N TYR A 5 19.27 -5.09 13.36
CA TYR A 5 18.77 -3.76 13.03
C TYR A 5 17.47 -3.91 12.22
N VAL A 6 16.35 -3.48 12.81
CA VAL A 6 15.06 -3.42 12.13
C VAL A 6 14.92 -2.02 11.54
N ASN A 7 14.64 -1.93 10.24
CA ASN A 7 14.42 -0.66 9.57
C ASN A 7 13.25 0.08 10.26
N PRO A 8 13.42 1.35 10.70
CA PRO A 8 12.37 2.12 11.37
C PRO A 8 11.06 2.29 10.56
N LYS A 9 11.10 2.09 9.23
CA LYS A 9 9.90 2.06 8.39
C LYS A 9 9.11 0.77 8.58
N VAL A 10 9.81 -0.36 8.69
CA VAL A 10 9.20 -1.68 8.88
C VAL A 10 8.63 -1.81 10.28
N SER A 11 9.26 -1.19 11.29
CA SER A 11 8.74 -1.18 12.67
C SER A 11 7.43 -0.43 12.85
N ARG A 12 6.96 0.32 11.83
CA ARG A 12 5.65 1.01 11.84
C ARG A 12 4.51 0.13 11.34
N ILE A 13 4.82 -1.04 10.76
CA ILE A 13 3.81 -1.97 10.26
C ILE A 13 3.18 -2.71 11.45
N SER A 14 1.88 -2.56 11.60
CA SER A 14 1.03 -3.22 12.61
C SER A 14 -0.13 -3.94 11.93
N GLN A 15 -0.89 -4.73 12.69
CA GLN A 15 -2.03 -5.50 12.16
C GLN A 15 -3.12 -4.65 11.49
N ASP A 16 -3.20 -3.36 11.85
CA ASP A 16 -4.16 -2.39 11.31
C ASP A 16 -3.55 -1.50 10.21
N THR A 17 -2.47 -1.94 9.57
CA THR A 17 -1.78 -1.23 8.47
C THR A 17 -2.14 -1.79 7.10
N LEU A 18 -2.60 -0.91 6.21
CA LEU A 18 -2.64 -1.14 4.76
C LEU A 18 -1.28 -0.80 4.16
N ILE A 19 -0.63 -1.76 3.50
CA ILE A 19 0.61 -1.53 2.77
C ILE A 19 0.27 -1.35 1.29
N VAL A 20 0.76 -0.27 0.69
CA VAL A 20 0.54 0.06 -0.72
C VAL A 20 1.87 0.07 -1.45
N GLY A 21 2.15 -1.00 -2.19
CA GLY A 21 3.35 -1.07 -3.04
C GLY A 21 3.08 -0.48 -4.42
N ILE A 22 3.92 0.44 -4.89
CA ILE A 22 3.79 1.07 -6.21
C ILE A 22 5.06 0.85 -7.03
N ASP A 23 4.94 0.16 -8.16
CA ASP A 23 5.98 0.08 -9.19
C ASP A 23 5.76 1.22 -10.21
N VAL A 24 6.62 2.23 -10.14
CA VAL A 24 6.48 3.51 -10.84
C VAL A 24 7.19 3.47 -12.20
N ALA A 25 6.43 3.41 -13.30
CA ALA A 25 6.97 3.56 -14.66
C ALA A 25 6.47 4.83 -15.39
N LYS A 26 7.04 5.12 -16.57
CA LYS A 26 6.82 6.40 -17.31
C LYS A 26 5.35 6.72 -17.61
N ARG A 27 4.54 5.70 -17.95
CA ARG A 27 3.14 5.89 -18.40
C ARG A 27 2.11 5.27 -17.48
N ASN A 28 2.43 4.12 -16.87
CA ASN A 28 1.54 3.40 -15.97
C ASN A 28 2.31 3.05 -14.70
N HIS A 29 1.64 3.05 -13.55
CA HIS A 29 2.18 2.53 -12.31
C HIS A 29 1.38 1.30 -11.88
N TRP A 30 2.05 0.23 -11.46
CA TRP A 30 1.39 -0.94 -10.90
C TRP A 30 1.26 -0.79 -9.39
N VAL A 31 0.08 -1.09 -8.87
CA VAL A 31 -0.25 -0.92 -7.45
C VAL A 31 -0.65 -2.27 -6.87
N ARG A 32 -0.08 -2.60 -5.71
CA ARG A 32 -0.49 -3.69 -4.84
C ARG A 32 -0.95 -3.14 -3.50
N MET A 33 -1.99 -3.73 -2.95
CA MET A 33 -2.54 -3.37 -1.64
C MET A 33 -2.57 -4.63 -0.78
N THR A 34 -1.75 -4.68 0.25
CA THR A 34 -1.60 -5.86 1.11
C THR A 34 -1.86 -5.54 2.57
N ASP A 35 -2.21 -6.57 3.34
CA ASP A 35 -2.18 -6.49 4.79
C ASP A 35 -0.72 -6.54 5.34
N TYR A 36 -0.58 -6.46 6.66
CA TYR A 36 0.71 -6.54 7.36
C TYR A 36 1.48 -7.86 7.14
N ARG A 37 0.82 -8.91 6.66
CA ARG A 37 1.43 -10.22 6.34
C ARG A 37 1.89 -10.28 4.89
N GLY A 38 1.60 -9.26 4.08
CA GLY A 38 1.90 -9.23 2.66
C GLY A 38 0.87 -9.95 1.78
N ILE A 39 -0.32 -10.26 2.32
CA ILE A 39 -1.39 -10.89 1.55
C ILE A 39 -2.16 -9.81 0.80
N ASP A 40 -2.36 -9.99 -0.51
CA ASP A 40 -3.12 -9.06 -1.34
C ASP A 40 -4.59 -8.99 -0.87
N LEU A 41 -5.07 -7.78 -0.58
CA LEU A 41 -6.46 -7.49 -0.20
C LEU A 41 -7.37 -7.34 -1.43
N ILE A 42 -6.78 -7.00 -2.57
CA ILE A 42 -7.41 -6.94 -3.88
C ILE A 42 -6.40 -7.34 -4.96
N SER A 43 -6.91 -7.74 -6.14
CA SER A 43 -6.06 -7.97 -7.30
C SER A 43 -5.23 -6.71 -7.64
N PRO A 44 -3.94 -6.86 -7.97
CA PRO A 44 -3.10 -5.75 -8.41
C PRO A 44 -3.74 -5.01 -9.60
N PHE A 45 -3.57 -3.69 -9.64
CA PHE A 45 -4.15 -2.86 -10.69
C PHE A 45 -3.16 -1.80 -11.15
N LYS A 46 -3.40 -1.23 -12.34
CA LYS A 46 -2.59 -0.15 -12.89
C LYS A 46 -3.31 1.19 -12.80
N ILE A 47 -2.53 2.25 -12.63
CA ILE A 47 -2.97 3.64 -12.78
C ILE A 47 -2.15 4.31 -13.88
N ASN A 48 -2.73 5.28 -14.58
CA ASN A 48 -1.98 6.12 -15.51
C ASN A 48 -1.15 7.14 -14.73
N ASN A 49 -0.01 7.56 -15.27
CA ASN A 49 0.79 8.66 -14.75
C ASN A 49 0.12 10.02 -15.06
N THR A 50 -1.04 10.25 -14.48
CA THR A 50 -1.86 11.47 -14.59
C THR A 50 -2.44 11.81 -13.22
N ILE A 51 -2.85 13.07 -13.03
CA ILE A 51 -3.51 13.51 -11.79
C ILE A 51 -4.75 12.65 -11.49
N ASP A 52 -5.56 12.34 -12.50
CA ASP A 52 -6.75 11.50 -12.31
C ASP A 52 -6.40 10.06 -11.95
N GLY A 53 -5.29 9.52 -12.47
CA GLY A 53 -4.76 8.22 -12.07
C GLY A 53 -4.35 8.18 -10.60
N ILE A 54 -3.73 9.26 -10.10
CA ILE A 54 -3.37 9.40 -8.69
C ILE A 54 -4.62 9.58 -7.81
N LYS A 55 -5.60 10.37 -8.23
CA LYS A 55 -6.89 10.49 -7.50
C LYS A 55 -7.63 9.16 -7.42
N MET A 56 -7.60 8.35 -8.49
CA MET A 56 -8.16 7.00 -8.48
C MET A 56 -7.44 6.08 -7.49
N LEU A 57 -6.11 6.21 -7.36
CA LEU A 57 -5.35 5.50 -6.34
C LEU A 57 -5.76 5.93 -4.92
N GLU A 58 -5.84 7.24 -4.66
CA GLU A 58 -6.26 7.78 -3.36
C GLU A 58 -7.64 7.24 -2.95
N GLU A 59 -8.61 7.28 -3.85
CA GLU A 59 -9.96 6.77 -3.59
C GLU A 59 -9.96 5.27 -3.32
N LYS A 60 -9.20 4.47 -4.09
CA LYS A 60 -9.06 3.04 -3.82
C LYS A 60 -8.41 2.76 -2.46
N ILE A 61 -7.38 3.50 -2.07
CA ILE A 61 -6.75 3.38 -0.75
C ILE A 61 -7.80 3.62 0.34
N ARG A 62 -8.61 4.68 0.21
CA ARG A 62 -9.67 5.01 1.17
C ARG A 62 -10.70 3.89 1.27
N ILE A 63 -11.20 3.38 0.14
CA ILE A 63 -12.20 2.31 0.10
C ILE A 63 -11.66 1.03 0.75
N ILE A 64 -10.44 0.59 0.40
CA ILE A 64 -9.88 -0.65 0.94
C ILE A 64 -9.56 -0.51 2.42
N LYS A 65 -8.98 0.62 2.84
CA LYS A 65 -8.74 0.91 4.25
C LYS A 65 -10.03 0.78 5.07
N GLN A 66 -11.12 1.38 4.59
CA GLN A 66 -12.40 1.37 5.31
C GLN A 66 -13.07 0.00 5.29
N LYS A 67 -13.03 -0.72 4.15
CA LYS A 67 -13.58 -2.07 3.99
C LYS A 67 -12.91 -3.09 4.92
N GLU A 68 -11.60 -2.99 5.09
CA GLU A 68 -10.80 -3.92 5.89
C GLU A 68 -10.62 -3.47 7.35
N GLY A 69 -11.20 -2.31 7.74
CA GLY A 69 -11.13 -1.80 9.12
C GLY A 69 -9.72 -1.36 9.55
N LEU A 70 -8.88 -0.93 8.61
CA LEU A 70 -7.49 -0.56 8.84
C LEU A 70 -7.39 0.92 9.22
N ASN A 71 -6.48 1.27 10.14
CA ASN A 71 -6.31 2.65 10.62
C ASN A 71 -5.11 3.35 10.00
N ASN A 72 -4.11 2.58 9.58
CA ASN A 72 -2.83 3.08 9.08
C ASN A 72 -2.65 2.75 7.60
N VAL A 73 -1.94 3.60 6.88
CA VAL A 73 -1.52 3.36 5.49
C VAL A 73 -0.03 3.65 5.39
N ILE A 74 0.71 2.74 4.78
CA ILE A 74 2.11 2.93 4.40
C ILE A 74 2.22 2.76 2.89
N LEU A 75 2.86 3.73 2.24
CA LEU A 75 3.18 3.79 0.81
C LEU A 75 4.70 3.72 0.61
#